data_AF-A0A958BZ33-F1
#
_entry.id   AF-A0A958BZ33-F1
#
_cell.length_a   1.000
_cell.length_b   1.000
_cell.length_c   1.000
_cell.angle_alpha   90.00
_cell.angle_beta   90.00
_cell.angle_gamma   90.00
#
_symmetry.space_group_name_H-M   'P 1'
#
loop_
_entity.id
_entity.type
_entity.pdbx_description
1 polymer ?
#
loop_
_entity_poly.entity_id
_entity_poly.type
_entity_poly.pdbx_seq_one_letter_code
_entity_poly.pdbx_strand_id
1 'polypeptide(L)'
;ELDPNAAPLHEKYRFPQSNAEALSAAFVRVGLVEVETAPIEITTHFTDFDDYWNPFLGGQGPAPTYVLKLEDSERQKLKEALMQRLPMEEDGSIPLAARAWAVKGIVK
;
A
#
# COMPACT_ATOMS: atom_id res chain seq x y z
N GLU A 1 7.94 -16.53 -4.12
CA GLU A 1 8.38 -15.47 -3.19
C GLU A 1 9.85 -15.20 -3.47
N LEU A 2 10.27 -13.94 -3.63
CA LEU A 2 11.62 -13.58 -4.12
C LEU A 2 12.67 -13.53 -2.99
N ASP A 3 12.33 -12.88 -1.87
CA ASP A 3 13.16 -12.79 -0.67
C ASP A 3 12.27 -12.92 0.58
N PRO A 4 12.32 -14.05 1.31
CA PRO A 4 11.58 -14.22 2.55
C PRO A 4 11.97 -13.22 3.65
N ASN A 5 13.19 -12.66 3.59
CA ASN A 5 13.68 -11.70 4.58
C ASN A 5 13.15 -10.28 4.36
N ALA A 6 12.45 -10.02 3.26
CA ALA A 6 11.82 -8.74 2.97
C ALA A 6 10.52 -8.53 3.76
N ALA A 7 9.92 -9.59 4.32
CA ALA A 7 8.64 -9.51 5.01
C ALA A 7 8.58 -8.41 6.10
N PRO A 8 9.60 -8.22 6.96
CA PRO A 8 9.60 -7.16 7.97
C PRO A 8 9.57 -5.73 7.41
N LEU A 9 9.92 -5.52 6.13
CA LEU A 9 9.87 -4.21 5.47
C LEU A 9 8.45 -3.79 5.08
N HIS A 10 7.47 -4.70 5.18
CA HIS A 10 6.09 -4.41 4.82
C HIS A 10 5.47 -3.35 5.74
N GLU A 11 4.81 -2.34 5.16
CA GLU A 11 4.32 -1.17 5.89
C GLU A 11 3.29 -1.49 6.99
N LYS A 12 2.55 -2.59 6.86
CA LYS A 12 1.67 -3.12 7.93
C LYS A 12 2.35 -3.22 9.32
N TYR A 13 3.66 -3.46 9.36
CA TYR A 13 4.41 -3.52 10.63
C TYR A 13 4.81 -2.14 11.14
N ARG A 14 4.98 -1.15 10.24
CA ARG A 14 5.27 0.24 10.58
C ARG A 14 4.01 0.99 11.04
N PHE A 15 2.86 0.64 10.47
CA PHE A 15 1.57 1.28 10.74
C PHE A 15 0.51 0.26 11.22
N PRO A 16 0.75 -0.46 12.32
CA PRO A 16 -0.18 -1.51 12.79
C PRO A 16 -1.53 -0.94 13.25
N GLN A 17 -1.60 0.37 13.51
CA GLN A 17 -2.81 1.08 13.93
C GLN A 17 -3.59 1.71 12.76
N SER A 18 -3.16 1.49 11.50
CA SER A 18 -3.88 1.97 10.31
C SER A 18 -5.05 1.06 9.94
N ASN A 19 -5.98 0.87 10.90
CA ASN A 19 -7.20 0.08 10.76
C ASN A 19 -8.37 0.77 11.47
N ALA A 20 -9.59 0.28 11.23
CA ALA A 20 -10.82 0.86 11.74
C ALA A 20 -10.87 0.86 13.28
N GLU A 21 -10.49 -0.26 13.88
CA GLU A 21 -10.59 -0.49 15.32
C GLU A 21 -9.66 0.44 16.09
N ALA A 22 -8.42 0.56 15.62
CA ALA A 22 -7.40 1.42 16.19
C ALA A 22 -7.75 2.91 16.11
N LEU A 23 -8.28 3.35 14.96
CA LEU A 23 -8.73 4.73 14.77
C LEU A 23 -9.92 5.07 15.69
N SER A 24 -10.92 4.18 15.76
CA SER A 24 -12.06 4.33 16.67
C SER A 24 -11.59 4.42 18.12
N ALA A 25 -10.73 3.49 18.54
CA ALA A 25 -10.17 3.48 19.89
C ALA A 25 -9.36 4.74 20.21
N ALA A 26 -8.65 5.32 19.24
CA ALA A 26 -7.92 6.57 19.43
C ALA A 26 -8.86 7.75 19.74
N PHE A 27 -9.99 7.87 19.05
CA PHE A 27 -10.97 8.95 19.26
C PHE A 27 -11.73 8.79 20.58
N VAL A 28 -12.14 7.57 20.91
CA VAL A 28 -12.81 7.27 22.19
C VAL A 28 -11.90 7.60 23.38
N ARG A 29 -10.60 7.26 23.29
CA ARG A 29 -9.62 7.49 24.35
C ARG A 29 -9.48 8.96 24.76
N VAL A 30 -9.69 9.88 23.82
CA VAL A 30 -9.59 11.33 24.06
C VAL A 30 -10.96 11.96 24.38
N GLY A 31 -12.00 11.15 24.57
CA GLY A 31 -13.31 11.60 25.05
C GLY A 31 -14.30 12.05 23.97
N LEU A 32 -14.02 11.81 22.68
CA LEU A 32 -15.02 12.03 21.64
C LEU A 32 -16.16 11.01 21.77
N VAL A 33 -17.37 11.46 21.46
CA VAL A 33 -18.58 10.64 21.45
C VAL A 33 -19.07 10.43 20.01
N GLU A 34 -20.04 9.52 19.82
CA GLU A 34 -20.59 9.21 18.48
C GLU A 34 -19.48 8.90 17.45
N VAL A 35 -18.49 8.10 17.87
CA VAL A 35 -17.34 7.77 17.04
C VAL A 35 -17.73 6.74 15.97
N GLU A 36 -17.52 7.10 14.72
CA GLU A 36 -17.78 6.26 13.55
C GLU A 36 -16.51 6.11 12.71
N THR A 37 -16.31 4.91 12.16
CA THR A 37 -15.26 4.64 11.18
C THR A 37 -15.86 4.12 9.88
N ALA A 38 -15.23 4.44 8.77
CA ALA A 38 -15.66 3.99 7.45
C ALA A 38 -14.46 3.77 6.53
N PRO A 39 -14.50 2.75 5.65
CA PRO A 39 -13.52 2.62 4.59
C PRO A 39 -13.83 3.63 3.48
N ILE A 40 -12.78 4.24 2.92
CA ILE A 40 -12.83 4.98 1.67
C ILE A 40 -12.03 4.16 0.66
N GLU A 41 -12.73 3.57 -0.31
CA GLU A 41 -12.13 2.70 -1.33
C GLU A 41 -12.19 3.39 -2.69
N ILE A 42 -11.07 3.36 -3.41
CA ILE A 42 -10.95 3.88 -4.78
C ILE A 42 -10.23 2.85 -5.65
N THR A 43 -10.45 2.93 -6.96
CA THR A 43 -9.60 2.24 -7.94
C THR A 43 -8.54 3.21 -8.45
N THR A 44 -7.29 2.96 -8.10
CA THR A 44 -6.12 3.58 -8.73
C THR A 44 -5.86 2.90 -10.07
N HIS A 45 -5.82 3.69 -11.14
CA HIS A 45 -5.53 3.22 -12.49
C HIS A 45 -4.11 3.63 -12.87
N PHE A 46 -3.29 2.65 -13.24
CA PHE A 46 -2.03 2.90 -13.92
C PHE A 46 -2.24 2.71 -15.42
N THR A 47 -1.61 3.58 -16.21
CA THR A 47 -1.78 3.57 -17.67
C THR A 47 -1.16 2.34 -18.30
N ASP A 48 -0.01 1.93 -17.78
CA ASP A 48 0.74 0.74 -18.19
C ASP A 48 1.64 0.24 -17.05
N PHE A 49 2.45 -0.79 -17.34
CA PHE A 49 3.38 -1.34 -16.35
C PHE A 49 4.49 -0.36 -15.95
N ASP A 50 4.97 0.48 -16.86
CA ASP A 50 6.06 1.41 -16.55
C ASP A 50 5.57 2.54 -15.63
N ASP A 51 4.33 3.00 -15.81
CA ASP A 51 3.64 3.92 -14.88
C ASP A 51 3.53 3.32 -13.48
N TYR A 52 3.21 2.03 -13.37
CA TYR A 52 3.24 1.29 -12.10
C TYR A 52 4.65 1.12 -11.52
N TRP A 53 5.65 0.83 -12.36
CA TRP A 53 6.98 0.42 -11.93
C TRP A 53 7.92 1.57 -11.57
N ASN A 54 7.87 2.67 -12.33
CA ASN A 54 8.79 3.81 -12.18
C ASN A 54 8.83 4.39 -10.75
N PRO A 55 7.72 4.50 -10.00
CA PRO A 55 7.75 4.95 -8.60
C PRO A 55 8.66 4.10 -7.70
N PHE A 56 8.82 2.80 -7.97
CA PHE A 56 9.71 1.92 -7.20
C PHE A 56 11.20 2.18 -7.42
N LEU A 57 11.57 2.95 -8.44
CA LEU A 57 12.96 3.30 -8.74
C LEU A 57 13.42 4.58 -8.03
N GLY A 58 12.48 5.35 -7.45
CA GLY A 58 12.76 6.64 -6.82
C GLY A 58 13.37 6.59 -5.41
N GLY A 59 13.44 5.40 -4.79
CA GLY A 59 14.15 5.19 -3.51
C GLY A 59 13.49 5.76 -2.26
N GLN A 60 12.29 6.34 -2.35
CA GLN A 60 11.58 6.87 -1.18
C GLN A 60 10.49 5.91 -0.69
N GLY A 61 10.65 5.41 0.53
CA GLY A 61 9.70 4.51 1.17
C GLY A 61 10.16 3.04 1.17
N PRO A 62 9.47 2.13 1.88
CA PRO A 62 9.99 0.78 2.12
C PRO A 62 10.15 -0.06 0.85
N ALA A 63 9.16 -0.05 -0.05
CA ALA A 63 9.23 -0.81 -1.29
C ALA A 63 10.27 -0.23 -2.27
N PRO A 64 10.34 1.09 -2.55
CA PRO A 64 11.39 1.64 -3.41
C PRO A 64 12.81 1.46 -2.85
N THR A 65 13.00 1.64 -1.53
CA THR A 65 14.30 1.38 -0.88
C THR A 65 14.69 -0.09 -0.95
N TYR A 66 13.75 -1.03 -0.89
CA TYR A 66 14.02 -2.44 -1.09
C TYR A 66 14.47 -2.73 -2.53
N VAL A 67 13.76 -2.19 -3.54
CA VAL A 67 14.11 -2.35 -4.95
C VAL A 67 15.51 -1.80 -5.27
N LEU A 68 15.90 -0.68 -4.67
CA LEU A 68 17.25 -0.11 -4.83
C LEU A 68 18.37 -1.00 -4.27
N LYS A 69 18.09 -1.84 -3.28
CA LYS A 69 19.09 -2.75 -2.68
C LYS A 69 19.30 -4.03 -3.47
N LEU A 70 18.39 -4.36 -4.38
CA LEU A 70 18.49 -5.55 -5.22
C LEU A 70 19.56 -5.38 -6.28
N GLU A 71 20.32 -6.46 -6.50
CA GLU A 71 21.18 -6.58 -7.67
C GLU A 71 20.33 -6.58 -8.95
N ASP A 72 20.92 -6.19 -10.08
CA ASP A 72 20.17 -6.02 -11.35
C ASP A 72 19.41 -7.28 -11.77
N SER A 73 20.00 -8.46 -11.56
CA SER A 73 19.35 -9.74 -11.87
C SER A 73 18.14 -10.06 -10.99
N GLU A 74 18.15 -9.63 -9.73
CA GLU A 74 17.03 -9.82 -8.80
C GLU A 74 15.93 -8.80 -9.06
N ARG A 75 16.30 -7.56 -9.38
CA ARG A 75 15.37 -6.52 -9.83
C ARG A 75 14.65 -6.94 -11.11
N GLN A 76 15.34 -7.57 -12.05
CA GLN A 76 14.74 -8.10 -13.27
C GLN A 76 13.75 -9.23 -12.97
N LYS A 77 14.11 -10.19 -12.11
CA LYS A 77 13.19 -11.25 -11.65
C LYS A 77 11.95 -10.67 -10.96
N LEU A 78 12.13 -9.63 -10.15
CA LEU A 78 11.02 -8.92 -9.51
C LEU A 78 10.10 -8.27 -10.55
N LYS A 79 10.67 -7.57 -11.53
CA LYS A 79 9.93 -6.92 -12.62
C LYS A 79 9.08 -7.94 -13.38
N GLU A 80 9.68 -9.04 -13.81
CA GLU A 80 8.99 -10.13 -14.52
C GLU A 80 7.87 -10.77 -13.68
N ALA A 81 8.14 -11.03 -12.40
CA ALA A 81 7.15 -11.59 -11.49
C ALA A 81 5.96 -10.64 -11.26
N LEU A 82 6.19 -9.32 -11.24
CA LEU A 82 5.12 -8.33 -11.14
C LEU A 82 4.29 -8.28 -12.43
N MET A 83 4.94 -8.27 -13.61
CA MET A 83 4.24 -8.29 -14.89
C MET A 83 3.29 -9.50 -15.03
N GLN A 84 3.66 -10.66 -14.47
CA GLN A 84 2.83 -11.87 -14.49
C GLN A 84 1.68 -11.87 -13.48
N ARG A 85 1.74 -11.04 -12.44
CA ARG A 85 0.80 -11.07 -11.30
C ARG A 85 -0.17 -9.93 -11.26
N LEU A 86 0.19 -8.79 -11.86
CA LEU A 86 -0.68 -7.62 -11.89
C LEU A 86 -1.90 -7.90 -12.78
N PRO A 87 -3.08 -7.40 -12.40
CA PRO A 87 -4.29 -7.53 -13.21
C PRO A 87 -4.22 -6.55 -14.39
N MET A 88 -3.35 -6.84 -15.36
CA MET A 88 -3.21 -6.02 -16.56
C MET A 88 -4.34 -6.33 -17.53
N GLU A 89 -5.05 -5.29 -17.96
CA GLU A 89 -6.13 -5.38 -18.93
C GLU A 89 -5.58 -5.47 -20.37
N GLU A 90 -6.45 -5.76 -21.35
CA GLU A 90 -6.05 -5.88 -22.76
C GLU A 90 -5.43 -4.60 -23.34
N ASP A 91 -5.81 -3.43 -22.82
CA ASP A 91 -5.26 -2.14 -23.22
C ASP A 91 -3.94 -1.78 -22.50
N GLY A 92 -3.46 -2.67 -21.63
CA GLY A 92 -2.25 -2.48 -20.83
C GLY A 92 -2.46 -1.79 -19.48
N SER A 93 -3.67 -1.27 -19.21
CA SER A 93 -3.97 -0.59 -17.96
C SER A 93 -4.00 -1.55 -16.77
N ILE A 94 -3.73 -1.02 -15.56
CA ILE A 94 -3.68 -1.82 -14.33
C ILE A 94 -4.57 -1.16 -13.26
N PRO A 95 -5.80 -1.66 -13.04
CA PRO A 95 -6.64 -1.21 -11.94
C PRO A 95 -6.24 -1.89 -10.62
N LEU A 96 -5.85 -1.10 -9.62
CA LEU A 96 -5.61 -1.56 -8.26
C LEU A 96 -6.54 -0.86 -7.28
N ALA A 97 -7.13 -1.63 -6.36
CA ALA A 97 -7.93 -1.06 -5.28
C ALA A 97 -7.01 -0.46 -4.21
N ALA A 98 -7.29 0.78 -3.80
CA ALA A 98 -6.69 1.42 -2.65
C ALA A 98 -7.77 1.70 -1.60
N ARG A 99 -7.41 1.55 -0.33
CA ARG A 99 -8.31 1.82 0.80
C ARG A 99 -7.63 2.72 1.82
N ALA A 100 -8.35 3.75 2.24
CA ALA A 100 -8.07 4.52 3.45
C ALA A 100 -9.16 4.27 4.49
N TRP A 101 -8.83 4.46 5.77
CA TRP A 101 -9.81 4.46 6.85
C TRP A 101 -10.07 5.89 7.31
N ALA A 102 -11.34 6.27 7.34
CA ALA A 102 -11.80 7.52 7.93
C ALA A 102 -12.36 7.27 9.33
N VAL A 103 -12.23 8.27 10.20
CA VAL A 103 -12.83 8.30 11.54
C VAL A 103 -13.38 9.70 11.81
N LYS A 104 -14.56 9.77 12.42
CA LYS A 104 -15.15 11.02 12.92
C LYS A 104 -15.72 10.80 14.32
N GLY A 105 -15.91 11.87 15.08
CA GLY A 105 -16.59 11.88 16.37
C GLY A 105 -16.97 13.32 16.75
N ILE A 106 -17.72 13.47 17.84
CA ILE A 106 -18.25 14.77 18.30
C ILE A 106 -17.62 15.13 19.65
N VAL A 107 -17.33 16.42 19.83
CA VAL A 107 -16.90 16.98 21.13
C VAL A 107 -18.14 17.27 21.97
N LYS A 108 -18.14 16.79 23.21
CA LYS A 108 -19.22 17.04 24.16
C LYS A 108 -19.23 18.48 24.68
#